data_AF-A0A1I3P244-F1
#
_entry.id   AF-A0A1I3P244-F1
#
_cell.length_a   1.000
_cell.length_b   1.000
_cell.length_c   1.000
_cell.angle_alpha   90.00
_cell.angle_beta   90.00
_cell.angle_gamma   90.00
#
_symmetry.space_group_name_H-M   'P 1'
#
loop_
_entity.id
_entity.type
_entity.pdbx_description
1 polymer ?
#
loop_
_entity_poly.entity_id
_entity_poly.type
_entity_poly.pdbx_seq_one_letter_code
_entity_poly.pdbx_strand_id
1 'polypeptide(L)' 'MSARHKLNAAAFNGCLILAGLAGLFSQSWTIFWVGLILFTFAATLSGGIRPSRRR' A
#
# COMPACT_ATOMS: atom_id res chain seq x y z
N MET A 1 11.32 11.26 -12.33
CA MET A 1 10.14 10.92 -11.49
C MET A 1 9.52 12.19 -10.93
N SER A 2 8.21 12.39 -11.12
CA SER A 2 7.47 13.50 -10.49
C SER A 2 7.40 13.33 -8.97
N ALA A 3 7.36 14.42 -8.20
CA ALA A 3 7.19 14.41 -6.75
C ALA A 3 5.98 13.58 -6.29
N ARG A 4 4.87 13.62 -7.05
CA ARG A 4 3.68 12.78 -6.81
C ARG A 4 3.97 11.29 -6.93
N HIS A 5 4.83 10.91 -7.89
CA HIS A 5 5.21 9.52 -8.12
C HIS A 5 6.06 9.00 -6.95
N LYS A 6 6.98 9.80 -6.43
CA LYS A 6 7.76 9.47 -5.24
C LYS A 6 6.87 9.33 -3.99
N LEU A 7 5.89 10.21 -3.83
CA LEU A 7 4.96 10.15 -2.70
C LEU A 7 4.06 8.91 -2.75
N ASN A 8 3.52 8.57 -3.93
CA ASN A 8 2.74 7.35 -4.11
C ASN A 8 3.58 6.09 -3.84
N ALA A 9 4.84 6.07 -4.28
CA ALA A 9 5.77 4.97 -4.00
C ALA A 9 6.05 4.81 -2.50
N ALA A 10 6.26 5.93 -1.78
CA ALA A 10 6.45 5.90 -0.33
C ALA A 10 5.20 5.39 0.39
N ALA A 11 4.00 5.83 0.00
CA ALA A 11 2.74 5.36 0.56
C ALA A 11 2.53 3.85 0.33
N PHE A 12 2.81 3.37 -0.88
CA PHE A 12 2.73 1.94 -1.20
C PHE A 12 3.75 1.11 -0.43
N ASN A 13 4.99 1.59 -0.30
CA ASN A 13 6.02 0.94 0.51
C ASN A 13 5.61 0.84 1.98
N GLY A 14 4.95 1.87 2.53
CA GLY A 14 4.36 1.80 3.87
C GLY A 14 3.31 0.70 4.00
N CYS A 15 2.43 0.56 3.00
CA CYS A 15 1.44 -0.53 2.96
C CYS A 15 2.10 -1.92 2.91
N LEU A 16 3.17 -2.05 2.11
CA LEU A 16 3.99 -3.27 2.00
C LEU A 16 4.62 -3.66 3.34
N ILE A 17 5.19 -2.69 4.06
CA ILE A 17 5.82 -2.95 5.37
C ILE A 17 4.75 -3.39 6.38
N LEU A 18 3.62 -2.70 6.47
CA LEU A 18 2.54 -3.05 7.39
C LEU A 18 1.94 -4.43 7.09
N ALA A 19 1.69 -4.73 5.82
CA ALA A 19 1.23 -6.05 5.39
C ALA A 19 2.27 -7.14 5.67
N GLY A 20 3.55 -6.85 5.41
CA GLY A 20 4.68 -7.72 5.70
C GLY A 20 4.77 -8.09 7.17
N LEU A 21 4.65 -7.09 8.07
CA LEU A 21 4.62 -7.30 9.51
C LEU A 21 3.42 -8.17 9.92
N ALA A 22 2.22 -7.86 9.43
CA ALA A 22 1.03 -8.65 9.73
C ALA A 22 1.15 -10.11 9.25
N GLY A 23 1.67 -10.31 8.03
CA GLY A 23 1.96 -11.64 7.47
C GLY A 23 3.01 -12.40 8.28
N LEU A 24 4.07 -11.73 8.71
CA LEU A 24 5.14 -12.31 9.50
C LEU A 24 4.65 -12.74 10.89
N PHE A 25 3.92 -11.87 11.59
CA PHE A 25 3.36 -12.18 12.91
C PHE A 25 2.36 -13.32 12.86
N SER A 26 1.57 -13.40 11.79
CA SER A 26 0.60 -14.47 11.60
C SER A 26 1.19 -15.74 10.95
N GLN A 27 2.46 -15.69 10.52
CA GLN A 27 3.13 -16.70 9.70
C GLN A 27 2.28 -17.16 8.49
N SER A 28 1.45 -16.27 7.94
CA SER A 28 0.47 -16.59 6.91
C SER A 28 0.62 -15.68 5.69
N TRP A 29 0.90 -16.31 4.55
CA TRP A 29 0.90 -15.63 3.25
C TRP A 29 -0.47 -15.07 2.87
N THR A 30 -1.55 -15.71 3.31
CA THR A 30 -2.91 -15.22 3.05
C THR A 30 -3.16 -13.88 3.75
N ILE A 31 -2.74 -13.76 5.01
CA ILE A 31 -2.89 -12.52 5.79
C ILE A 31 -2.04 -11.40 5.20
N PHE A 32 -0.84 -11.72 4.71
CA PHE A 32 -0.02 -10.77 3.95
C PHE A 32 -0.78 -10.22 2.74
N TRP A 33 -1.28 -11.08 1.86
CA TRP A 33 -1.94 -10.64 0.62
C TRP A 33 -3.23 -9.86 0.90
N VAL A 34 -4.06 -10.34 1.83
CA VAL A 34 -5.31 -9.66 2.23
C VAL A 34 -4.99 -8.31 2.85
N GLY A 35 -4.02 -8.24 3.77
CA GLY A 35 -3.57 -7.00 4.39
C GLY A 35 -3.01 -6.00 3.38
N LEU A 36 -2.18 -6.47 2.43
CA LEU A 36 -1.62 -5.64 1.37
C LEU A 36 -2.72 -4.98 0.54
N ILE A 37 -3.72 -5.76 0.12
CA ILE A 37 -4.86 -5.26 -0.67
C ILE A 37 -5.65 -4.24 0.15
N LEU A 38 -5.97 -4.56 1.41
CA LEU A 38 -6.74 -3.68 2.30
C LEU A 38 -6.01 -2.36 2.56
N PHE A 39 -4.72 -2.40 2.93
CA PHE A 39 -3.95 -1.19 3.22
C PHE A 39 -3.75 -0.33 1.98
N THR A 40 -3.47 -0.94 0.84
CA THR A 40 -3.31 -0.21 -0.43
C THR A 40 -4.64 0.45 -0.83
N PHE A 41 -5.76 -0.28 -0.70
CA PHE A 41 -7.08 0.25 -1.00
C PHE A 41 -7.46 1.39 -0.04
N ALA A 42 -7.25 1.23 1.26
CA ALA A 42 -7.46 2.28 2.24
C ALA A 42 -6.58 3.51 1.99
N ALA A 43 -5.32 3.32 1.58
CA ALA A 43 -4.41 4.40 1.20
C ALA A 43 -4.89 5.15 -0.07
N THR A 44 -5.54 4.46 -1.01
CA THR A 44 -6.16 5.12 -2.17
C THR A 44 -7.41 5.93 -1.77
N LEU A 45 -8.29 5.37 -0.93
CA LEU A 45 -9.52 6.05 -0.49
C LEU A 45 -9.25 7.27 0.39
N SER A 46 -8.24 7.20 1.27
CA SER A 46 -7.80 8.32 2.11
C SER A 46 -7.02 9.40 1.33
N GLY A 47 -6.72 9.17 0.05
CA GLY A 47 -5.99 10.12 -0.80
C GLY A 47 -4.47 10.16 -0.54
N GLY A 48 -3.93 9.19 0.20
CA GLY A 48 -2.50 8.96 0.37
C GLY A 48 -1.83 8.47 -0.91
N ILE A 49 -2.49 7.54 -1.62
CA ILE A 49 -2.14 7.18 -3.00
C ILE A 49 -3.09 7.93 -3.92
N ARG A 50 -2.52 8.81 -4.75
CA ARG A 50 -3.29 9.57 -5.76
C ARG A 50 -3.02 8.99 -7.14
N PRO A 51 -3.87 8.08 -7.64
CA PRO A 51 -3.76 7.62 -9.01
C PRO A 51 -3.92 8.83 -9.93
N SER A 52 -2.91 9.08 -10.77
CA SER A 52 -3.00 10.13 -11.78
C SER A 52 -4.14 9.76 -12.73
N ARG A 53 -5.15 10.62 -12.85
CA ARG A 53 -6.17 10.50 -13.89
C ARG A 53 -5.45 10.62 -15.22
N ARG A 54 -5.20 9.50 -15.91
CA ARG A 54 -4.86 9.53 -17.34
C ARG A 54 -6.12 10.03 -18.04
N ARG A 55 -6.12 11.31 -18.43
CA ARG A 55 -6.87 11.78 -19.59
C ARG A 55 -5.91 11.74 -20.76
#